data_AF-N6YPD3-F1
#
_entry.id   AF-N6YPD3-F1
#
_cell.length_a   1.000
_cell.length_b   1.000
_cell.length_c   1.000
_cell.angle_alpha   90.00
_cell.angle_beta   90.00
_cell.angle_gamma   90.00
#
_symmetry.space_group_name_H-M   'P 1'
#
loop_
_entity.id
_entity.type
_entity.pdbx_description
1 polymer ?
#
loop_
_entity_poly.entity_id
_entity_poly.type
_entity_poly.pdbx_seq_one_letter_code
_entity_poly.pdbx_strand_id
1 'polypeptide(L)'
;MKKVSPDHIVPVAIIAQMPGFACLSKEDQSKVVNHPSNFIGICGSCNSSKSDTMWFRWKGHQKKGLTWSPELAGKGKRVSGNLLFNLKNMIKSKECA
;
A
#
# COMPACT_ATOMS: atom_id res chain seq x y z
N MET A 1 13.81 14.24 -16.51
CA MET A 1 13.45 13.11 -15.61
C MET A 1 11.94 12.88 -15.66
N LYS A 2 11.48 11.63 -15.78
CA LYS A 2 10.06 11.30 -15.54
C LYS A 2 9.75 11.56 -14.06
N LYS A 3 8.82 12.47 -13.77
CA LYS A 3 8.36 12.71 -12.39
C LYS A 3 7.68 11.45 -11.85
N VAL A 4 8.18 10.93 -10.74
CA VAL A 4 7.57 9.85 -9.97
C VAL A 4 6.88 10.44 -8.74
N SER A 5 5.79 9.82 -8.33
CA SER A 5 5.05 10.12 -7.11
C SER A 5 5.13 8.89 -6.19
N PRO A 6 5.29 9.10 -4.87
CA PRO A 6 5.15 8.02 -3.91
C PRO A 6 3.69 7.57 -3.86
N ASP A 7 3.45 6.26 -3.88
CA ASP A 7 2.13 5.67 -3.68
C ASP A 7 2.21 4.53 -2.66
N HIS A 8 1.11 4.30 -1.94
CA HIS A 8 1.01 3.25 -0.94
C HIS A 8 0.74 1.89 -1.59
N ILE A 9 1.59 0.90 -1.27
CA ILE A 9 1.43 -0.49 -1.71
C ILE A 9 0.16 -1.09 -1.10
N VAL A 10 -0.03 -0.89 0.20
CA VAL A 10 -1.28 -1.13 0.93
C VAL A 10 -1.95 0.24 1.15
N PRO A 11 -3.08 0.52 0.48
CA PRO A 11 -3.81 1.77 0.60
C PRO A 11 -4.18 2.12 2.04
N VAL A 12 -4.12 3.41 2.37
CA VAL A 12 -4.50 3.94 3.69
C VAL A 12 -5.94 3.55 4.05
N ALA A 13 -6.86 3.58 3.09
CA ALA A 13 -8.24 3.16 3.29
C ALA A 13 -8.38 1.71 3.78
N ILE A 14 -7.47 0.82 3.38
CA ILE A 14 -7.44 -0.58 3.82
C ILE A 14 -6.80 -0.70 5.21
N ILE A 15 -5.73 0.05 5.47
CA ILE A 15 -5.07 0.11 6.78
C ILE A 15 -6.03 0.62 7.85
N ALA A 16 -6.78 1.68 7.54
CA ALA A 16 -7.75 2.29 8.46
C ALA A 16 -8.87 1.34 8.91
N GLN A 17 -9.18 0.32 8.10
CA GLN A 17 -10.19 -0.70 8.39
C GLN A 17 -9.63 -1.92 9.13
N MET A 18 -8.31 -1.98 9.38
CA MET A 18 -7.73 -3.11 10.08
C MET A 18 -8.14 -3.11 11.56
N PRO A 19 -8.57 -4.26 12.13
CA PRO A 19 -8.91 -4.35 13.54
C PRO A 19 -7.76 -3.85 14.43
N GLY A 20 -8.08 -2.97 15.39
CA GLY A 20 -7.13 -2.34 16.30
C GLY A 20 -6.55 -1.00 15.79
N PHE A 21 -6.63 -0.68 14.50
CA PHE A 21 -6.01 0.54 13.97
C PHE A 21 -6.59 1.82 14.60
N ALA A 22 -7.91 1.86 14.76
CA ALA A 22 -8.59 3.01 15.36
C ALA A 22 -8.21 3.24 16.83
N CYS A 23 -7.68 2.21 17.51
CA CYS A 23 -7.25 2.26 18.91
C CYS A 23 -5.81 2.74 19.08
N LEU A 24 -5.05 2.84 18.00
CA LEU A 24 -3.72 3.45 18.02
C LEU A 24 -3.80 4.94 18.33
N SER A 25 -2.77 5.47 19.00
CA SER A 25 -2.55 6.92 19.10
C SER A 25 -2.43 7.53 17.70
N LYS A 26 -2.73 8.83 17.54
CA LYS A 26 -2.59 9.50 16.23
C LYS A 26 -1.16 9.43 15.67
N GLU A 27 -0.17 9.46 16.56
CA GLU A 27 1.23 9.28 16.19
C GLU A 27 1.50 7.86 15.65
N ASP A 28 0.99 6.83 16.32
CA ASP A 28 1.17 5.44 15.88
C ASP A 28 0.34 5.12 14.62
N GLN A 29 -0.86 5.69 14.47
CA GLN A 29 -1.62 5.63 13.21
C GLN A 29 -0.77 6.18 12.06
N SER A 30 -0.14 7.35 12.26
CA SER A 30 0.75 7.98 11.28
C SER A 30 1.96 7.09 10.95
N LYS A 31 2.61 6.49 11.95
CA LYS A 31 3.74 5.57 11.74
C LYS A 31 3.36 4.32 10.94
N VAL A 32 2.18 3.76 11.18
CA VAL A 32 1.69 2.57 10.45
C VAL A 32 1.36 2.93 9.00
N VAL A 33 0.59 4.01 8.75
CA VAL A 33 0.23 4.37 7.36
C VAL A 33 1.46 4.79 6.54
N ASN A 34 2.38 5.53 7.17
CA ASN A 34 3.60 6.03 6.56
C ASN A 34 4.82 5.10 6.76
N HIS A 35 4.58 3.80 7.01
CA HIS A 35 5.69 2.85 7.14
C HIS A 35 6.58 2.91 5.87
N PRO A 36 7.91 3.08 5.97
CA PRO A 36 8.77 3.34 4.82
C PRO A 36 8.66 2.29 3.70
N SER A 37 8.48 1.02 4.08
CA SER A 37 8.29 -0.08 3.12
C SER A 37 6.90 -0.11 2.45
N ASN A 38 5.96 0.75 2.85
CA ASN A 38 4.64 0.87 2.23
C ASN A 38 4.64 1.78 1.01
N PHE A 39 5.76 2.37 0.61
CA PHE A 39 5.82 3.25 -0.56
C PHE A 39 6.49 2.62 -1.77
N ILE A 40 5.97 2.95 -2.95
CA ILE A 40 6.62 2.71 -4.23
C ILE A 40 6.55 3.96 -5.11
N GLY A 41 7.63 4.24 -5.84
CA GLY A 41 7.66 5.33 -6.81
C GLY A 41 6.99 4.93 -8.13
N ILE A 42 5.94 5.65 -8.52
CA ILE A 42 5.19 5.37 -9.76
C ILE A 42 4.89 6.65 -10.52
N CYS A 43 4.51 6.54 -11.80
CA CYS A 43 4.16 7.73 -12.58
C CYS A 43 2.90 8.42 -12.00
N GLY A 44 2.78 9.75 -12.10
CA GLY A 44 1.63 10.47 -11.55
C GLY A 44 0.27 9.93 -12.03
N SER A 45 0.12 9.69 -13.34
CA SER A 45 -1.10 9.07 -13.88
C SER A 45 -1.32 7.62 -13.44
N CYS A 46 -0.24 6.90 -13.12
CA CYS A 46 -0.29 5.55 -12.59
C CYS A 46 -0.90 5.58 -11.18
N ASN A 47 -0.44 6.53 -10.36
CA ASN A 47 -0.95 6.75 -9.01
C ASN A 47 -2.45 7.06 -9.02
N SER A 48 -2.86 8.03 -9.83
CA SER A 48 -4.29 8.35 -10.01
C SER A 48 -5.11 7.17 -10.51
N SER A 49 -4.54 6.32 -11.38
CA SER A 49 -5.23 5.13 -11.89
C SER A 49 -5.33 3.99 -10.87
N LYS A 50 -4.44 3.90 -9.88
CA LYS A 50 -4.49 2.85 -8.87
C LYS A 50 -5.52 3.15 -7.79
N SER A 51 -5.56 4.40 -7.31
CA SER A 51 -6.44 4.81 -6.20
C SER A 51 -6.28 3.84 -5.00
N ASP A 52 -7.39 3.46 -4.36
CA ASP A 52 -7.41 2.54 -3.21
C ASP A 52 -7.35 1.05 -3.59
N THR A 53 -6.96 0.75 -4.84
CA THR A 53 -6.72 -0.64 -5.25
C THR A 53 -5.43 -1.14 -4.61
N MET A 54 -5.48 -2.32 -3.99
CA MET A 54 -4.25 -3.02 -3.53
C MET A 54 -3.25 -3.14 -4.67
N TRP A 55 -1.96 -2.89 -4.40
CA TRP A 55 -0.91 -2.94 -5.41
C TRP A 55 -1.01 -4.21 -6.27
N PHE A 56 -1.03 -5.39 -5.65
CA PHE A 56 -1.11 -6.67 -6.38
C PHE A 56 -2.38 -6.90 -7.22
N ARG A 57 -3.46 -6.15 -6.96
CA ARG A 57 -4.70 -6.20 -7.75
C ARG A 57 -4.71 -5.18 -8.88
N TRP A 58 -3.88 -4.14 -8.79
CA TRP A 58 -3.74 -3.14 -9.83
C TRP A 58 -2.91 -3.71 -10.98
N LYS A 59 -3.55 -4.08 -12.09
CA LYS A 59 -2.91 -4.69 -13.28
C LYS A 59 -2.10 -3.68 -14.13
N GLY A 60 -1.74 -2.54 -13.55
CA GLY A 60 -1.12 -1.40 -14.24
C GLY A 60 -2.13 -0.47 -14.93
N HIS A 61 -1.62 0.57 -15.59
CA HIS A 61 -2.45 1.60 -16.23
C HIS A 61 -2.89 1.13 -17.62
N GLN A 62 -4.00 0.38 -17.68
CA GLN A 62 -4.50 -0.27 -18.90
C GLN A 62 -4.67 0.70 -20.08
N LYS A 63 -5.27 1.89 -19.86
CA LYS A 63 -5.47 2.91 -20.91
C LYS A 63 -4.16 3.43 -21.54
N LYS A 64 -3.03 3.29 -20.86
CA LYS A 64 -1.70 3.71 -21.36
C LYS A 64 -0.84 2.52 -21.80
N GLY A 65 -1.39 1.30 -21.82
CA GLY A 65 -0.64 0.08 -22.11
C GLY A 65 0.47 -0.24 -21.09
N LEU A 66 0.48 0.43 -19.93
CA LEU A 66 1.48 0.20 -18.88
C LEU A 66 0.99 -0.90 -17.93
N THR A 67 0.83 -2.10 -18.48
CA THR A 67 0.32 -3.27 -17.75
C THR A 67 1.45 -4.07 -17.13
N TRP A 68 1.14 -4.79 -16.05
CA TRP A 68 2.12 -5.66 -15.41
C TRP A 68 2.42 -6.90 -16.25
N SER A 69 3.70 -7.29 -16.30
CA SER A 69 4.07 -8.65 -16.70
C SER A 69 3.66 -9.65 -15.61
N PRO A 70 3.52 -10.95 -15.92
CA PRO A 70 3.26 -11.98 -14.91
C PRO A 70 4.28 -11.98 -13.76
N GLU A 71 5.56 -11.72 -14.08
CA GLU A 71 6.63 -11.62 -13.09
C GLU A 71 6.43 -10.43 -12.14
N LEU A 72 6.12 -9.25 -12.69
CA LEU A 72 5.82 -8.06 -11.89
C LEU A 72 4.58 -8.26 -11.02
N ALA A 73 3.58 -8.97 -11.53
CA ALA A 73 2.39 -9.34 -10.76
C ALA A 73 2.71 -10.27 -9.58
N GLY A 74 3.53 -11.31 -9.81
CA GLY A 74 4.00 -12.20 -8.75
C GLY A 74 4.78 -11.47 -7.66
N LYS A 75 5.72 -10.60 -8.06
CA LYS A 75 6.48 -9.73 -7.15
C LYS A 75 5.56 -8.80 -6.36
N GLY A 76 4.62 -8.14 -7.03
CA GLY A 76 3.63 -7.26 -6.41
C GLY A 76 2.79 -7.98 -5.35
N LYS A 77 2.34 -9.21 -5.62
CA LYS A 77 1.61 -10.05 -4.67
C LYS A 77 2.44 -10.39 -3.43
N ARG A 78 3.69 -10.82 -3.61
CA ARG A 78 4.59 -11.17 -2.50
C ARG A 78 4.89 -9.96 -1.61
N VAL A 79 5.26 -8.83 -2.19
CA VAL A 79 5.55 -7.60 -1.45
C VAL A 79 4.32 -7.10 -0.70
N SER A 80 3.16 -7.05 -1.37
CA SER A 80 1.90 -6.64 -0.73
C SER A 80 1.53 -7.55 0.43
N GLY A 81 1.70 -8.86 0.28
CA GLY A 81 1.38 -9.85 1.32
C GLY A 81 2.27 -9.71 2.56
N ASN A 82 3.59 -9.62 2.37
CA ASN A 82 4.55 -9.46 3.47
C ASN A 82 4.31 -8.15 4.24
N LEU A 83 4.07 -7.07 3.50
CA LEU A 83 3.81 -5.78 4.11
C LEU A 83 2.47 -5.76 4.85
N LEU A 84 1.42 -6.33 4.27
CA LEU A 84 0.12 -6.48 4.93
C LEU A 84 0.24 -7.26 6.24
N PHE A 85 1.06 -8.32 6.27
CA PHE A 85 1.35 -9.06 7.49
C PHE A 85 2.08 -8.20 8.53
N ASN A 86 3.12 -7.47 8.12
CA ASN A 86 3.86 -6.59 9.03
C ASN A 86 2.98 -5.49 9.63
N LEU A 87 2.22 -4.76 8.80
CA LEU A 87 1.32 -3.69 9.26
C LEU A 87 0.28 -4.23 10.25
N LYS A 88 -0.29 -5.42 10.01
CA LYS A 88 -1.19 -6.08 10.97
C LYS A 88 -0.53 -6.38 12.30
N ASN A 89 0.74 -6.80 12.30
CA ASN A 89 1.47 -7.06 13.54
C ASN A 89 1.80 -5.77 14.31
N MET A 90 2.13 -4.68 13.60
CA MET A 90 2.31 -3.36 14.20
C MET A 90 1.03 -2.83 14.85
N ILE A 91 -0.14 -3.13 14.28
CA ILE A 91 -1.43 -2.75 14.86
C ILE A 91 -1.78 -3.63 16.06
N LYS A 92 -1.61 -4.95 15.94
CA LYS A 92 -1.91 -5.90 17.03
C LYS A 92 -1.02 -5.74 18.26
N SER A 93 0.20 -5.20 18.11
CA SER A 93 1.06 -4.92 19.27
C SER A 93 0.50 -3.81 20.18
N LYS A 94 -0.63 -3.21 19.82
CA LYS A 94 -1.33 -2.14 20.53
C LYS A 94 -2.82 -2.49 20.59
N GLU A 95 -3.22 -3.25 21.60
CA GLU A 95 -4.64 -3.54 21.83
C GLU A 95 -5.38 -2.28 22.30
N CYS A 96 -6.68 -2.22 22.00
CA CYS A 96 -7.56 -1.23 22.59
C CYS A 96 -7.57 -1.47 24.11
N ALA A 97 -7.19 -0.46 24.89
CA ALA A 97 -7.30 -0.50 26.35
C ALA A 97 -8.77 -0.52 26.80
#